data_AF-A0A521PJ21-F1
#
_entry.id   AF-A0A521PJ21-F1
#
_cell.length_a   1.000
_cell.length_b   1.000
_cell.length_c   1.000
_cell.angle_alpha   90.00
_cell.angle_beta   90.00
_cell.angle_gamma   90.00
#
_symmetry.space_group_name_H-M   'P 1'
#
loop_
_entity.id
_entity.type
_entity.pdbx_description
1 polymer ?
#
loop_
_entity_poly.entity_id
_entity_poly.type
_entity_poly.pdbx_seq_one_letter_code
_entity_poly.pdbx_strand_id
1 'polypeptide(L)'
;LQNEPLREPDLNDRASSETDWSIELRTRDRQRKLISKIEAALRRIEDGEYGYCEVTGEPISLGRLEARPIATMTVEAQERHERQEKISRDD
;
A
#
# COMPACT_ATOMS: atom_id res chain seq x y z
N LEU A 1 14.34 -27.09 2.59
CA LEU A 1 12.99 -26.65 3.03
C LEU A 1 12.64 -27.45 4.27
N GLN A 2 12.55 -26.81 5.44
CA GLN A 2 12.09 -27.48 6.65
C GLN A 2 10.60 -27.80 6.49
N ASN A 3 10.28 -29.09 6.39
CA ASN A 3 8.95 -29.63 6.64
C ASN A 3 8.80 -29.73 8.17
N GLU A 4 8.34 -28.67 8.80
CA GLU A 4 7.90 -28.72 10.19
C GLU A 4 6.44 -29.19 10.21
N PRO A 5 6.06 -30.14 11.09
CA PRO A 5 4.67 -30.56 11.16
C PRO A 5 3.83 -29.35 11.55
N LEU A 6 2.74 -29.10 10.79
CA LEU A 6 1.71 -28.14 11.17
C LEU A 6 1.26 -28.49 12.58
N ARG A 7 1.78 -27.76 13.58
CA ARG A 7 1.37 -27.92 14.98
C ARG A 7 -0.06 -27.41 15.05
N GLU A 8 -1.02 -28.34 14.98
CA GLU A 8 -2.43 -28.01 15.11
C GLU A 8 -2.64 -27.31 16.45
N PRO A 9 -3.29 -26.12 16.46
CA PRO A 9 -3.60 -25.44 17.70
C PRO A 9 -4.46 -26.34 18.57
N ASP A 10 -4.13 -26.45 19.86
CA ASP A 10 -5.07 -27.06 20.79
C ASP A 10 -6.31 -26.18 20.98
N LEU A 11 -7.32 -26.67 21.71
CA LEU A 11 -8.58 -25.95 21.90
C LEU A 11 -8.41 -24.57 22.55
N ASN A 12 -7.37 -24.38 23.37
CA ASN A 12 -7.08 -23.11 24.03
C ASN A 12 -6.28 -22.17 23.12
N ASP A 13 -5.39 -22.72 22.27
CA ASP A 13 -4.53 -21.96 21.36
C ASP A 13 -5.23 -21.57 20.04
N ARG A 14 -6.39 -22.16 19.75
CA ARG A 14 -7.13 -21.92 18.51
C ARG A 14 -7.53 -20.46 18.31
N ALA A 15 -8.02 -19.80 19.35
CA ALA A 15 -8.46 -18.40 19.25
C ALA A 15 -7.29 -17.44 18.94
N SER A 16 -6.12 -17.68 19.56
CA SER A 16 -4.90 -16.92 19.29
C SER A 16 -4.38 -17.18 17.89
N SER A 17 -4.32 -18.46 17.49
CA SER A 17 -3.86 -18.85 16.16
C SER A 17 -4.73 -18.23 15.06
N GLU A 18 -6.06 -18.35 15.14
CA GLU A 18 -6.97 -17.74 14.15
C GLU A 18 -6.78 -16.22 14.04
N THR A 19 -6.52 -15.54 15.17
CA THR A 19 -6.22 -14.11 15.18
C THR A 19 -4.92 -13.81 14.44
N ASP A 20 -3.85 -14.54 14.73
CA ASP A 20 -2.54 -14.37 14.09
C ASP A 20 -2.62 -14.60 12.58
N TRP A 21 -3.30 -15.66 12.15
CA TRP A 21 -3.57 -15.95 10.74
C TRP A 21 -4.33 -14.81 10.06
N SER A 22 -5.31 -14.21 10.74
CA SER A 22 -6.07 -13.07 10.19
C SER A 22 -5.20 -11.83 9.96
N ILE A 23 -4.25 -11.57 10.87
CA ILE A 23 -3.31 -10.45 10.78
C ILE A 23 -2.30 -10.71 9.66
N GLU A 24 -1.80 -11.93 9.56
CA GLU A 24 -0.88 -12.34 8.50
C GLU A 24 -1.51 -12.20 7.12
N LEU A 25 -2.74 -12.69 6.94
CA LEU A 25 -3.46 -12.58 5.68
C LEU A 25 -3.65 -11.12 5.26
N ARG A 26 -4.05 -10.24 6.19
CA ARG A 26 -4.18 -8.80 5.94
C ARG A 26 -2.85 -8.15 5.57
N THR A 27 -1.76 -8.57 6.21
CA THR A 27 -0.41 -8.08 5.91
C THR A 27 0.03 -8.51 4.51
N ARG A 28 -0.19 -9.77 4.16
CA ARG A 28 0.08 -10.32 2.83
C ARG A 28 -0.69 -9.58 1.74
N ASP A 29 -1.96 -9.29 1.97
CA ASP A 29 -2.78 -8.53 1.02
C ASP A 29 -2.28 -7.09 0.83
N ARG A 30 -1.80 -6.43 1.90
CA ARG A 30 -1.16 -5.11 1.79
C ARG A 30 0.15 -5.18 0.99
N GLN A 31 0.97 -6.20 1.24
CA GLN A 31 2.21 -6.42 0.48
C GLN A 31 1.93 -6.66 -1.00
N ARG A 32 0.93 -7.48 -1.34
CA ARG A 32 0.51 -7.70 -2.73
C ARG A 32 0.09 -6.39 -3.42
N LYS A 33 -0.72 -5.57 -2.75
CA LYS A 33 -1.12 -4.26 -3.27
C LYS A 33 0.06 -3.30 -3.44
N LEU A 34 1.05 -3.37 -2.53
CA LEU A 34 2.27 -2.57 -2.64
C LEU A 34 3.10 -2.98 -3.87
N ILE A 35 3.26 -4.28 -4.13
CA ILE A 35 3.95 -4.79 -5.32
C ILE A 35 3.30 -4.23 -6.59
N SER A 36 1.98 -4.30 -6.70
CA SER A 36 1.26 -3.73 -7.87
C SER A 36 1.47 -2.23 -8.03
N LYS A 37 1.65 -1.47 -6.94
CA LYS A 37 1.98 -0.04 -7.00
C LYS A 37 3.40 0.21 -7.46
N ILE A 38 4.35 -0.65 -7.07
CA ILE A 38 5.74 -0.58 -7.56
C ILE A 38 5.78 -0.87 -9.06
N GLU A 39 5.10 -1.91 -9.51
CA GLU A 39 4.98 -2.23 -10.94
C GLU A 39 4.35 -1.07 -11.74
N ALA A 40 3.35 -0.40 -11.19
CA ALA A 40 2.76 0.79 -11.82
C ALA A 40 3.76 1.95 -11.90
N ALA A 41 4.53 2.20 -10.84
CA ALA A 41 5.58 3.21 -10.85
C ALA A 41 6.67 2.91 -11.89
N LEU A 42 7.07 1.63 -12.04
CA LEU A 42 8.02 1.21 -13.07
C LEU A 42 7.48 1.47 -14.48
N ARG A 43 6.22 1.12 -14.76
CA ARG A 43 5.59 1.45 -16.06
C ARG A 43 5.60 2.94 -16.34
N ARG A 44 5.27 3.77 -15.35
CA ARG A 44 5.33 5.23 -15.49
C ARG A 44 6.73 5.76 -15.80
N ILE A 45 7.79 5.07 -15.37
CA ILE A 45 9.17 5.42 -15.75
C ILE A 45 9.38 5.11 -17.23
N GLU A 46 8.92 3.96 -17.71
CA GLU A 46 9.00 3.56 -19.13
C GLU A 46 8.23 4.53 -20.03
N ASP A 47 7.05 4.98 -19.57
CA ASP A 47 6.18 5.91 -20.30
C ASP A 47 6.66 7.38 -20.21
N GLY A 48 7.67 7.67 -19.37
CA GLY A 48 8.20 9.02 -19.17
C GLY A 48 7.31 9.93 -18.31
N GLU A 49 6.30 9.38 -17.64
CA GLU A 49 5.35 10.11 -16.78
C GLU A 49 5.76 10.10 -15.30
N TYR A 50 6.80 9.35 -14.94
CA TYR A 50 7.26 9.26 -13.56
C TYR A 50 7.73 10.62 -13.03
N GLY A 51 7.33 10.92 -11.79
CA GLY A 51 7.67 12.17 -11.13
C GLY A 51 6.69 13.32 -11.38
N TYR A 52 5.59 13.09 -12.10
CA TYR A 52 4.51 14.08 -12.27
C TYR A 52 3.23 13.65 -11.56
N CYS A 53 2.42 14.61 -11.11
CA CYS A 53 1.18 14.33 -10.42
C CYS A 53 0.09 13.87 -11.40
N GLU A 54 -0.56 12.74 -11.13
CA GLU A 54 -1.63 12.20 -11.99
C GLU A 54 -2.89 13.08 -12.04
N VAL A 55 -3.05 14.01 -11.09
CA VAL A 55 -4.24 14.88 -11.00
C VAL A 55 -3.98 16.27 -11.56
N THR A 56 -2.82 16.87 -11.26
CA THR A 56 -2.51 18.25 -11.69
C THR A 56 -1.51 18.34 -12.83
N GLY A 57 -0.77 17.27 -13.12
CA GLY A 57 0.36 17.29 -14.06
C GLY A 57 1.63 17.98 -13.52
N GLU A 58 1.58 18.52 -12.30
CA GLU A 58 2.72 19.22 -11.70
C GLU A 58 3.82 18.26 -11.25
N PRO A 59 5.09 18.69 -11.23
CA PRO A 59 6.19 17.86 -10.75
C PRO A 59 6.03 17.54 -9.25
N ILE A 60 6.26 16.26 -8.90
CA ILE A 60 6.34 15.77 -7.53
C ILE A 60 7.73 16.10 -7.00
N SER A 61 7.81 16.63 -5.77
CA SER A 61 9.09 16.99 -5.18
C SER A 61 10.02 15.78 -5.04
N LEU A 62 11.31 15.98 -5.33
CA LEU A 62 12.30 14.91 -5.28
C LEU A 62 12.36 14.25 -3.89
N GLY A 63 12.39 15.05 -2.81
CA GLY A 63 12.41 14.52 -1.45
C GLY A 63 11.19 13.65 -1.09
N ARG A 64 10.04 13.87 -1.75
CA ARG A 64 8.87 12.99 -1.61
C ARG A 64 9.05 11.68 -2.34
N LEU A 65 9.63 11.69 -3.55
CA LEU A 65 9.93 10.48 -4.31
C LEU A 65 11.05 9.66 -3.65
N GLU A 66 12.05 10.31 -3.06
CA GLU A 66 13.09 9.64 -2.26
C GLU A 66 12.50 8.95 -1.03
N ALA A 67 11.60 9.63 -0.30
CA ALA A 67 10.92 9.05 0.86
C ALA A 67 9.91 7.97 0.46
N ARG A 68 9.23 8.15 -0.68
CA ARG A 68 8.15 7.27 -1.14
C ARG A 68 8.08 7.21 -2.67
N PRO A 69 8.86 6.32 -3.32
CA PRO A 69 8.99 6.25 -4.78
C PRO A 69 7.70 5.92 -5.54
N ILE A 70 6.70 5.36 -4.85
CA ILE A 70 5.38 4.99 -5.41
C ILE A 70 4.36 6.14 -5.34
N ALA A 71 4.77 7.34 -4.92
CA ALA A 71 3.85 8.47 -4.81
C ALA A 71 3.40 8.93 -6.20
N THR A 72 2.08 9.01 -6.42
CA THR A 72 1.48 9.40 -7.70
C THR A 72 0.99 10.84 -7.74
N MET A 73 1.00 11.53 -6.59
CA MET A 73 0.47 12.88 -6.41
C MET A 73 1.45 13.77 -5.65
N THR A 74 1.35 15.08 -5.86
CA THR A 74 2.00 16.08 -4.99
C THR A 74 1.42 16.05 -3.57
N VAL A 75 2.08 16.70 -2.61
CA VAL A 75 1.58 16.81 -1.22
C VAL A 75 0.23 17.50 -1.22
N GLU A 76 0.15 18.67 -1.85
CA GLU A 76 -1.08 19.47 -1.89
C GLU A 76 -2.24 18.72 -2.56
N ALA A 77 -1.98 18.05 -3.68
CA ALA A 77 -3.01 17.28 -4.36
C ALA A 77 -3.52 16.13 -3.47
N GLN A 78 -2.61 15.45 -2.76
CA GLN A 78 -2.97 14.39 -1.84
C GLN A 78 -3.76 14.91 -0.63
N GLU A 79 -3.38 16.04 -0.04
CA GLU A 79 -4.12 16.66 1.06
C GLU A 79 -5.54 17.06 0.65
N ARG A 80 -5.72 17.58 -0.58
CA ARG A 80 -7.04 17.88 -1.13
C ARG A 80 -7.88 16.62 -1.29
N HIS A 81 -7.30 15.55 -1.83
CA HIS A 81 -7.98 14.26 -1.99
C HIS A 81 -8.41 13.68 -0.64
N GLU A 82 -7.51 13.65 0.34
CA GLU A 82 -7.81 13.13 1.68
C GLU A 82 -8.86 13.98 2.42
N ARG A 83 -8.92 15.30 2.19
CA ARG A 83 -9.98 16.16 2.71
C ARG A 83 -11.34 15.83 2.10
N GLN A 84 -11.40 15.60 0.79
CA GLN A 84 -12.64 15.24 0.09
C GLN A 84 -13.14 13.85 0.51
N GLU A 85 -12.25 12.87 0.67
CA GLU A 85 -12.63 11.54 1.16
C GLU A 85 -13.19 11.57 2.58
N LYS A 86 -12.69 12.46 3.47
CA LYS A 86 -13.25 12.63 4.82
C LYS A 86 -14.67 13.16 4.78
N ILE A 87 -14.91 14.22 4.00
CA ILE A 87 -16.25 14.82 3.85
C ILE A 87 -17.25 13.77 3.33
N SER A 88 -16.87 13.02 2.28
CA SER A 88 -17.74 12.01 1.69
C SER A 88 -18.05 10.79 2.58
N ARG A 89 -17.30 10.56 3.67
CA ARG A 89 -17.55 9.46 4.60
C ARG A 89 -18.45 9.84 5.77
N ASP A 90 -18.59 11.14 6.01
CA ASP A 90 -19.40 11.69 7.11
C ASP A 90 -20.85 11.99 6.68
N ASP A 91 -21.15 11.91 5.37
CA ASP A 91 -22.50 11.91 4.76
C ASP A 91 -23.04 10.47 4.58
#